data_AF-A0A318Q027-F1
#
_entry.id   AF-A0A318Q027-F1
#
_cell.length_a   1.000
_cell.length_b   1.000
_cell.length_c   1.000
_cell.angle_alpha   90.00
_cell.angle_beta   90.00
_cell.angle_gamma   90.00
#
_symmetry.space_group_name_H-M   'P 1'
#
loop_
_entity.id
_entity.type
_entity.pdbx_description
1 polymer ?
#
loop_
_entity_poly.entity_id
_entity_poly.type
_entity_poly.pdbx_seq_one_letter_code
_entity_poly.pdbx_strand_id
1 'polypeptide(L)'
;MFDFAWSEFALIGAVGLLLIGPKDMPVAIRTVTGLIKKARKMAAEFQTHVDEMVREADLTEARDQLGRLRRMNVRDQIMRAVDGDGSLRRTLDERPLDAETALSPPTITPPPPAGDAAHPPLDEVAMPSRYRGTPTIPSLHDEPVAWPVMAGPPAPDFVPPQVARRIADERARLHPPAFLPPVRVIHAGHRVAPARAADTPSS
;
A
#
# COMPACT_ATOMS: atom_id res chain seq x y z
N MET A 1 10.19 -31.46 19.94
CA MET A 1 10.15 -31.12 18.49
C MET A 1 8.98 -30.21 18.11
N PHE A 2 8.43 -29.42 19.05
CA PHE A 2 7.36 -28.44 18.80
C PHE A 2 7.69 -27.03 19.30
N ASP A 3 8.88 -26.84 19.85
CA ASP A 3 9.34 -25.57 20.44
C ASP A 3 9.78 -24.56 19.38
N PHE A 4 10.25 -25.08 18.24
CA PHE A 4 10.64 -24.29 17.07
C PHE A 4 9.43 -23.52 16.50
N ALA A 5 8.32 -24.18 16.18
CA ALA A 5 7.19 -23.53 15.50
C ALA A 5 6.68 -22.27 16.21
N TRP A 6 6.52 -22.33 17.54
CA TRP A 6 6.03 -21.18 18.31
C TRP A 6 7.06 -20.05 18.42
N SER A 7 8.34 -20.38 18.62
CA SER A 7 9.42 -19.38 18.69
C SER A 7 9.68 -18.72 17.32
N GLU A 8 9.54 -19.47 16.23
CA GLU A 8 9.66 -18.95 14.87
C GLU A 8 8.51 -18.03 14.49
N PHE A 9 7.27 -18.38 14.88
CA PHE A 9 6.14 -17.45 14.72
C PHE A 9 6.36 -16.16 15.52
N ALA A 10 6.94 -16.25 16.72
CA ALA A 10 7.28 -15.06 17.51
C ALA A 10 8.38 -14.22 16.85
N LEU A 11 9.42 -14.85 16.27
CA LEU A 11 10.50 -14.16 15.55
C LEU A 11 9.98 -13.47 14.28
N ILE A 12 9.21 -14.18 13.44
CA ILE A 12 8.59 -13.63 12.24
C ILE A 12 7.62 -12.49 12.63
N GLY A 13 6.89 -12.66 13.73
CA GLY A 13 6.07 -11.61 14.31
C GLY A 13 6.90 -10.37 14.65
N ALA A 14 7.98 -10.51 15.41
CA ALA A 14 8.86 -9.40 15.79
C ALA A 14 9.48 -8.68 14.57
N VAL A 15 10.00 -9.42 13.60
CA VAL A 15 10.54 -8.87 12.34
C VAL A 15 9.43 -8.18 11.54
N GLY A 16 8.25 -8.79 11.46
CA GLY A 16 7.08 -8.20 10.81
C GLY A 16 6.61 -6.91 11.48
N LEU A 17 6.60 -6.85 12.81
CA LEU A 17 6.31 -5.62 13.57
C LEU A 17 7.32 -4.51 13.27
N LEU A 18 8.59 -4.85 13.05
CA LEU A 18 9.63 -3.85 12.75
C LEU A 18 9.55 -3.34 11.30
N LEU A 19 9.32 -4.23 10.33
CA LEU A 19 9.28 -3.88 8.91
C LEU A 19 7.97 -3.23 8.49
N ILE A 20 6.85 -3.82 8.90
CA ILE A 20 5.50 -3.38 8.50
C ILE A 20 4.94 -2.39 9.53
N GLY A 21 5.37 -2.49 10.79
CA GLY A 21 4.85 -1.68 11.88
C GLY A 21 3.75 -2.41 12.68
N PRO A 22 3.62 -2.12 13.99
CA PRO A 22 2.65 -2.78 14.87
C PRO A 22 1.19 -2.51 14.49
N LYS A 23 0.92 -1.41 13.77
CA LYS A 23 -0.43 -1.01 13.37
C LYS A 23 -0.92 -1.69 12.10
N ASP A 24 0.00 -2.00 11.18
CA ASP A 24 -0.33 -2.54 9.85
C ASP A 24 -0.25 -4.07 9.81
N MET A 25 0.57 -4.70 10.67
CA MET A 25 0.63 -6.16 10.81
C MET A 25 -0.75 -6.83 11.09
N PRO A 26 -1.59 -6.36 12.04
CA PRO A 26 -2.89 -6.98 12.29
C PRO A 26 -3.84 -6.84 11.09
N VAL A 27 -3.70 -5.80 10.28
CA VAL A 27 -4.47 -5.64 9.04
C VAL A 27 -3.97 -6.63 7.99
N ALA A 28 -2.65 -6.78 7.83
CA ALA A 28 -2.04 -7.74 6.91
C ALA A 28 -2.45 -9.19 7.22
N ILE A 29 -2.40 -9.61 8.48
CA ILE A 29 -2.83 -10.95 8.90
C ILE A 29 -4.30 -11.18 8.57
N ARG A 30 -5.18 -10.21 8.85
CA ARG A 30 -6.62 -10.32 8.51
C ARG A 30 -6.84 -10.47 7.01
N THR A 31 -6.08 -9.75 6.19
CA THR A 31 -6.16 -9.85 4.73
C THR A 31 -5.74 -11.23 4.25
N VAL A 32 -4.56 -11.72 4.66
CA VAL A 32 -4.06 -13.04 4.26
C VAL A 32 -4.98 -14.16 4.75
N THR A 33 -5.40 -14.12 6.01
CA THR A 33 -6.35 -15.11 6.55
C THR A 33 -7.71 -15.06 5.86
N GLY A 34 -8.18 -13.87 5.47
CA GLY A 34 -9.37 -13.69 4.65
C GLY A 34 -9.24 -14.35 3.28
N LEU A 35 -8.09 -14.17 2.60
CA LEU A 35 -7.79 -14.84 1.33
C LEU A 35 -7.78 -16.36 1.50
N ILE A 36 -7.07 -16.87 2.51
CA ILE A 36 -6.99 -18.32 2.79
C ILE A 36 -8.39 -18.89 3.08
N LYS A 37 -9.20 -18.17 3.85
CA LYS A 37 -10.58 -18.59 4.16
C LYS A 37 -11.45 -18.65 2.91
N LYS A 38 -11.33 -17.66 2.02
CA LYS A 38 -12.05 -17.64 0.74
C LYS A 38 -11.59 -18.78 -0.18
N ALA A 39 -10.28 -19.01 -0.28
CA ALA A 39 -9.72 -20.13 -1.02
C ALA A 39 -10.20 -21.48 -0.47
N ARG A 40 -10.22 -21.65 0.86
CA ARG A 40 -10.75 -22.85 1.52
C ARG A 40 -12.24 -23.06 1.22
N LYS A 41 -13.04 -21.99 1.26
CA LYS A 41 -14.48 -22.07 0.94
C LYS A 41 -14.70 -22.51 -0.52
N MET A 42 -14.00 -21.88 -1.46
CA MET A 42 -14.06 -22.27 -2.87
C MET A 42 -13.61 -23.73 -3.05
N ALA A 43 -12.50 -24.14 -2.42
CA ALA A 43 -12.02 -25.53 -2.49
C ALA A 43 -13.04 -26.53 -1.92
N ALA A 44 -13.76 -26.18 -0.86
CA ALA A 44 -14.84 -27.03 -0.32
C ALA A 44 -15.99 -27.17 -1.33
N GLU A 45 -16.37 -26.09 -2.01
CA GLU A 45 -17.39 -26.13 -3.08
C GLU A 45 -16.91 -26.96 -4.28
N PHE A 46 -15.64 -26.82 -4.70
CA PHE A 46 -15.05 -27.66 -5.74
C PHE A 46 -14.99 -29.13 -5.34
N GLN A 47 -14.63 -29.44 -4.09
CA GLN A 47 -14.61 -30.81 -3.62
C GLN A 47 -15.99 -31.45 -3.73
N THR A 48 -17.04 -30.76 -3.30
CA THR A 48 -18.43 -31.22 -3.44
C THR A 48 -18.81 -31.46 -4.89
N HIS A 49 -18.55 -30.51 -5.81
CA HIS A 49 -18.88 -30.68 -7.22
C HIS A 49 -18.05 -31.78 -7.89
N VAL A 50 -16.78 -31.93 -7.54
CA VAL A 50 -15.90 -32.97 -8.07
C VAL A 50 -16.27 -34.34 -7.48
N ASP A 51 -16.73 -34.43 -6.22
CA ASP A 51 -17.29 -35.67 -5.67
C ASP A 51 -18.52 -36.13 -6.47
N GLU A 52 -19.44 -35.22 -6.80
CA GLU A 52 -20.62 -35.54 -7.62
C GLU A 52 -20.26 -35.95 -9.05
N MET A 53 -19.40 -35.16 -9.72
CA MET A 53 -18.95 -35.47 -11.09
C MET A 53 -18.19 -36.78 -11.17
N VAL A 54 -17.34 -37.10 -10.19
CA VAL A 54 -16.57 -38.35 -10.18
C VAL A 54 -17.47 -39.55 -9.89
N ARG A 55 -18.50 -39.38 -9.06
CA ARG A 55 -19.51 -40.39 -8.79
C ARG A 55 -20.34 -40.71 -10.03
N GLU A 56 -20.62 -39.71 -10.86
CA GLU A 56 -21.38 -39.87 -12.10
C GLU A 56 -20.50 -40.31 -13.30
N ALA A 57 -19.21 -39.94 -13.31
CA ALA A 57 -18.27 -40.25 -14.38
C ALA A 57 -17.36 -41.47 -14.12
N ASP A 58 -17.58 -42.23 -13.03
CA ASP A 58 -16.76 -43.39 -12.63
C ASP A 58 -15.24 -43.11 -12.53
N LEU A 59 -14.86 -41.84 -12.33
CA LEU A 59 -13.47 -41.36 -12.25
C LEU A 59 -12.79 -41.69 -10.89
N THR A 60 -13.27 -42.74 -10.22
CA THR A 60 -12.79 -43.19 -8.90
C THR A 60 -11.30 -43.54 -8.95
N GLU A 61 -10.84 -44.14 -10.05
CA GLU A 61 -9.45 -44.53 -10.29
C GLU A 61 -8.49 -43.31 -10.27
N ALA A 62 -8.89 -42.18 -10.87
CA ALA A 62 -8.07 -40.97 -10.91
C ALA A 62 -7.93 -40.33 -9.53
N ARG A 63 -9.01 -40.33 -8.73
CA ARG A 63 -8.99 -39.87 -7.33
C ARG A 63 -8.02 -40.70 -6.50
N ASP A 64 -8.01 -42.01 -6.71
CA ASP A 64 -7.21 -42.95 -5.92
C ASP A 64 -5.72 -42.89 -6.31
N GLN A 65 -5.41 -42.71 -7.61
CA GLN A 65 -4.06 -42.40 -8.09
C GLN A 65 -3.54 -41.09 -7.48
N LEU A 66 -4.33 -40.01 -7.51
CA LEU A 66 -3.93 -38.74 -6.91
C LEU A 66 -3.70 -38.85 -5.40
N GLY A 67 -4.54 -39.63 -4.71
CA GLY A 67 -4.36 -39.96 -3.29
C GLY A 67 -3.07 -40.73 -3.02
N ARG A 68 -2.71 -41.71 -3.87
CA ARG A 68 -1.45 -42.46 -3.79
C ARG A 68 -0.24 -41.54 -4.00
N LEU A 69 -0.27 -40.66 -5.02
CA LEU A 69 0.80 -39.67 -5.24
C LEU A 69 0.96 -38.71 -4.05
N ARG A 70 -0.14 -38.24 -3.45
CA ARG A 70 -0.08 -37.33 -2.30
C ARG A 70 0.50 -38.00 -1.05
N ARG A 71 0.20 -39.28 -0.85
CA ARG A 71 0.79 -40.11 0.22
C ARG A 71 2.26 -40.43 -0.04
N MET A 72 2.66 -40.54 -1.30
CA MET A 72 4.06 -40.67 -1.68
C MET A 72 4.73 -39.30 -1.73
N ASN A 73 5.28 -38.87 -0.59
CA ASN A 73 6.51 -38.08 -0.56
C ASN A 73 6.43 -36.61 -1.04
N VAL A 74 5.27 -36.04 -1.40
CA VAL A 74 5.19 -34.63 -1.84
C VAL A 74 5.64 -33.69 -0.72
N ARG A 75 5.22 -33.97 0.52
CA ARG A 75 5.64 -33.20 1.70
C ARG A 75 7.15 -33.28 1.91
N ASP A 76 7.71 -34.47 1.76
CA ASP A 76 9.15 -34.71 1.97
C ASP A 76 10.01 -34.19 0.82
N GLN A 77 9.46 -34.11 -0.40
CA GLN A 77 10.10 -33.46 -1.55
C GLN A 77 10.09 -31.94 -1.39
N ILE A 78 8.99 -31.35 -0.92
CA ILE A 78 8.92 -29.92 -0.60
C ILE A 78 9.88 -29.60 0.54
N MET A 79 9.92 -30.42 1.59
CA MET A 79 10.86 -30.25 2.70
C MET A 79 12.31 -30.31 2.22
N ARG A 80 12.64 -31.25 1.31
CA ARG A 80 13.96 -31.34 0.67
C ARG A 80 14.26 -30.20 -0.30
N ALA A 81 13.26 -29.62 -0.95
CA ALA A 81 13.44 -28.49 -1.85
C ALA A 81 13.65 -27.17 -1.09
N VAL A 82 12.99 -27.03 0.07
CA VAL A 82 13.09 -25.83 0.93
C VAL A 82 14.30 -25.90 1.86
N ASP A 83 14.70 -27.11 2.29
CA ASP A 83 15.78 -27.34 3.26
C ASP A 83 16.60 -28.59 2.85
N GLY A 84 17.19 -28.54 1.66
CA GLY A 84 17.90 -29.66 1.05
C GLY A 84 19.28 -29.97 1.65
N ASP A 85 19.90 -28.98 2.26
CA ASP A 85 21.23 -29.06 2.89
C ASP A 85 21.18 -29.09 4.43
N GLY A 86 19.98 -28.95 5.01
CA GLY A 86 19.79 -28.88 6.47
C GLY A 86 20.42 -27.62 7.09
N SER A 87 20.81 -26.64 6.27
CA SER A 87 21.42 -25.40 6.72
C SER A 87 20.44 -24.58 7.57
N LEU A 88 19.15 -24.58 7.19
CA LEU A 88 18.11 -23.90 7.96
C LEU A 88 17.99 -24.56 9.34
N ARG A 89 17.91 -25.89 9.40
CA ARG A 89 17.88 -26.63 10.68
C ARG A 89 19.11 -26.38 11.58
N ARG A 90 20.33 -26.34 11.01
CA ARG A 90 21.56 -26.05 11.79
C ARG A 90 21.59 -24.63 12.33
N THR A 91 21.27 -23.64 11.50
CA THR A 91 21.25 -22.23 11.94
C THR A 91 20.20 -21.95 13.01
N LEU A 92 19.13 -22.73 13.04
CA LEU A 92 18.07 -22.66 14.05
C LEU A 92 18.48 -23.33 15.37
N ASP A 93 19.22 -24.44 15.35
CA ASP A 93 19.73 -25.11 16.57
C ASP A 93 20.90 -24.35 17.22
N GLU A 94 21.75 -23.68 16.44
CA GLU A 94 22.99 -23.08 16.96
C GLU A 94 22.85 -21.66 17.55
N ARG A 95 21.70 -20.96 17.38
CA ARG A 95 21.56 -19.56 17.86
C ARG A 95 20.18 -19.17 18.41
N PRO A 96 19.79 -19.64 19.61
CA PRO A 96 18.57 -19.12 20.22
C PRO A 96 18.67 -17.69 20.77
N LEU A 97 19.81 -17.22 21.31
CA LEU A 97 19.77 -16.07 22.24
C LEU A 97 21.03 -15.16 22.34
N ASP A 98 21.82 -14.95 21.28
CA ASP A 98 22.94 -13.99 21.33
C ASP A 98 22.52 -12.55 20.96
N ALA A 99 21.24 -12.21 21.16
CA ALA A 99 20.72 -10.85 21.01
C ALA A 99 21.06 -9.95 22.22
N GLU A 100 21.77 -10.46 23.24
CA GLU A 100 22.15 -9.69 24.42
C GLU A 100 23.37 -8.77 24.18
N THR A 101 24.17 -9.01 23.14
CA THR A 101 25.32 -8.12 22.82
C THR A 101 24.91 -6.85 22.04
N ALA A 102 23.68 -6.78 21.53
CA ALA A 102 23.17 -5.60 20.80
C ALA A 102 22.42 -4.59 21.70
N LEU A 103 22.25 -4.89 23.00
CA LEU A 103 21.49 -4.07 23.95
C LEU A 103 22.35 -3.12 24.80
N SER A 104 23.64 -2.92 24.47
CA SER A 104 24.37 -1.79 25.07
C SER A 104 23.79 -0.48 24.52
N PRO A 105 23.12 0.35 25.35
CA PRO A 105 22.72 1.68 24.90
C PRO A 105 23.99 2.46 24.53
N PRO A 106 24.02 3.21 23.41
CA PRO A 106 25.09 4.19 23.24
C PRO A 106 25.02 5.13 24.45
N THR A 107 26.10 5.22 25.22
CA THR A 107 26.25 6.29 26.20
C THR A 107 26.27 7.59 25.42
N ILE A 108 25.13 8.29 25.39
CA ILE A 108 25.07 9.68 24.94
C ILE A 108 25.70 10.49 26.07
N THR A 109 27.00 10.77 25.95
CA THR A 109 27.64 11.82 26.73
C THR A 109 26.95 13.13 26.37
N PRO A 110 26.39 13.89 27.33
CA PRO A 110 25.83 15.20 27.02
C PRO A 110 26.93 16.10 26.48
N PRO A 111 26.68 16.91 25.42
CA PRO A 111 27.65 17.86 24.94
C PRO A 111 27.98 18.87 26.07
N PRO A 112 29.25 19.30 26.21
CA PRO A 112 29.61 20.35 27.15
C PRO A 112 28.81 21.63 26.85
N PRO A 113 28.55 22.49 27.85
CA PRO A 113 27.86 23.76 27.62
C PRO A 113 28.62 24.55 26.56
N ALA A 114 27.90 24.96 25.51
CA ALA A 114 28.43 25.79 24.44
C ALA A 114 28.95 27.11 25.02
N GLY A 115 30.25 27.15 25.29
CA GLY A 115 31.01 28.39 25.35
C GLY A 115 31.20 28.92 23.92
N ASP A 116 31.10 30.24 23.78
CA ASP A 116 31.24 31.03 22.56
C ASP A 116 32.09 30.37 21.46
N ALA A 117 31.43 29.82 20.46
CA ALA A 117 32.03 29.52 19.17
C ALA A 117 31.32 30.38 18.13
N ALA A 118 32.03 31.42 17.69
CA ALA A 118 31.62 32.32 16.65
C ALA A 118 31.19 31.55 15.38
N HIS A 119 29.99 31.87 14.88
CA HIS A 119 29.52 31.38 13.59
C HIS A 119 30.35 32.05 12.47
N PRO A 120 30.88 31.30 11.48
CA PRO A 120 31.39 31.92 10.26
C PRO A 120 30.21 32.51 9.47
N PRO A 121 30.38 33.66 8.80
CA PRO A 121 29.30 34.26 8.02
C PRO A 121 28.96 33.34 6.84
N LEU A 122 27.67 33.05 6.65
CA LEU A 122 27.19 32.41 5.44
C LEU A 122 27.16 33.47 4.34
N ASP A 123 28.07 33.37 3.37
CA ASP A 123 28.00 34.15 2.15
C ASP A 123 26.69 33.83 1.41
N GLU A 124 25.88 34.87 1.21
CA GLU A 124 24.64 34.82 0.45
C GLU A 124 24.96 34.55 -1.02
N VAL A 125 24.81 33.29 -1.46
CA VAL A 125 24.91 32.93 -2.87
C VAL A 125 23.71 33.55 -3.61
N ALA A 126 23.93 34.74 -4.19
CA ALA A 126 23.00 35.41 -5.08
C ALA A 126 22.73 34.53 -6.31
N MET A 127 21.55 33.93 -6.37
CA MET A 127 21.06 33.28 -7.58
C MET A 127 20.83 34.34 -8.67
N PRO A 128 21.37 34.19 -9.89
CA PRO A 128 21.09 35.14 -10.97
C PRO A 128 19.61 35.02 -11.36
N SER A 129 18.83 36.07 -11.06
CA SER A 129 17.47 36.25 -11.54
C SER A 129 17.49 36.43 -13.06
N ARG A 130 17.49 35.31 -13.80
CA ARG A 130 17.14 35.27 -15.22
C ARG A 130 15.71 34.80 -15.38
N TYR A 131 14.77 35.59 -14.89
CA TYR A 131 13.39 35.53 -15.36
C TYR A 131 12.74 36.92 -15.29
N ARG A 132 13.34 37.88 -16.00
CA ARG A 132 12.59 39.06 -16.46
C ARG A 132 11.93 38.70 -17.79
N GLY A 133 10.90 37.87 -17.71
CA GLY A 133 9.87 37.78 -18.73
C GLY A 133 8.60 38.29 -18.11
N THR A 134 8.06 39.41 -18.58
CA THR A 134 6.65 39.72 -18.36
C THR A 134 5.85 38.57 -18.98
N PRO A 135 5.05 37.80 -18.20
CA PRO A 135 4.11 36.90 -18.83
C PRO A 135 3.05 37.78 -19.48
N THR A 136 3.18 38.03 -20.78
CA THR A 136 2.06 38.48 -21.59
C THR A 136 1.10 37.30 -21.64
N ILE A 137 0.21 37.22 -20.66
CA ILE A 137 -0.99 36.39 -20.76
C ILE A 137 -1.83 37.08 -21.84
N PRO A 138 -2.06 36.47 -23.02
CA PRO A 138 -3.02 37.03 -23.96
C PRO A 138 -4.34 37.15 -23.21
N SER A 139 -4.83 38.38 -23.08
CA SER A 139 -6.11 38.65 -22.43
C SER A 139 -7.17 37.95 -23.28
N LEU A 140 -7.56 36.75 -22.85
CA LEU A 140 -8.73 36.05 -23.34
C LEU A 140 -9.89 37.00 -23.09
N HIS A 141 -10.21 37.79 -24.12
CA HIS A 141 -11.47 38.51 -24.18
C HIS A 141 -12.58 37.50 -23.98
N ASP A 142 -13.63 38.01 -23.36
CA ASP A 142 -14.87 37.42 -22.89
C ASP A 142 -15.70 36.75 -24.01
N GLU A 143 -15.09 35.82 -24.73
CA GLU A 143 -15.79 34.82 -25.53
C GLU A 143 -15.86 33.56 -24.67
N PRO A 144 -17.06 33.12 -24.26
CA PRO A 144 -17.20 31.88 -23.54
C PRO A 144 -16.64 30.78 -24.45
N VAL A 145 -15.49 30.22 -24.08
CA VAL A 145 -14.99 28.99 -24.68
C VAL A 145 -16.03 27.93 -24.37
N ALA A 146 -17.00 27.77 -25.27
CA ALA A 146 -17.96 26.69 -25.23
C ALA A 146 -17.16 25.42 -25.48
N TRP A 147 -16.71 24.79 -24.41
CA TRP A 147 -16.29 23.40 -24.45
C TRP A 147 -17.46 22.67 -25.11
N PRO A 148 -17.29 22.03 -26.28
CA PRO A 148 -18.35 21.20 -26.82
C PRO A 148 -18.71 20.25 -25.69
N VAL A 149 -19.98 20.28 -25.26
CA VAL A 149 -20.52 19.28 -24.36
C VAL A 149 -20.53 17.99 -25.17
N MET A 150 -19.36 17.40 -25.29
CA MET A 150 -19.22 16.04 -25.72
C MET A 150 -19.95 15.28 -24.64
N ALA A 151 -21.14 14.79 -24.97
CA ALA A 151 -21.75 13.70 -24.23
C ALA A 151 -20.61 12.71 -23.97
N GLY A 152 -20.26 12.56 -22.68
CA GLY A 152 -19.11 11.75 -22.30
C GLY A 152 -19.20 10.41 -23.01
N PRO A 153 -18.06 9.81 -23.42
CA PRO A 153 -18.08 8.55 -24.16
C PRO A 153 -19.05 7.58 -23.47
N PRO A 154 -19.93 6.89 -24.22
CA PRO A 154 -20.87 5.96 -23.63
C PRO A 154 -20.08 5.05 -22.70
N ALA A 155 -20.59 4.87 -21.47
CA ALA A 155 -19.91 4.08 -20.46
C ALA A 155 -19.46 2.76 -21.11
N PRO A 156 -18.19 2.35 -20.97
CA PRO A 156 -17.68 1.18 -21.68
C PRO A 156 -18.57 -0.03 -21.36
N ASP A 157 -18.97 -0.78 -22.39
CA ASP A 157 -19.93 -1.91 -22.31
C ASP A 157 -19.55 -3.00 -21.30
N PHE A 158 -18.30 -2.97 -20.81
CA PHE A 158 -17.80 -3.83 -19.75
C PHE A 158 -18.39 -3.52 -18.36
N VAL A 159 -19.04 -2.37 -18.16
CA VAL A 159 -19.60 -1.99 -16.86
C VAL A 159 -21.06 -2.47 -16.77
N PRO A 160 -21.40 -3.39 -15.84
CA PRO A 160 -22.78 -3.82 -15.66
C PRO A 160 -23.70 -2.61 -15.38
N PRO A 161 -24.94 -2.59 -15.89
CA PRO A 161 -25.82 -1.42 -15.84
C PRO A 161 -26.10 -0.93 -14.42
N GLN A 162 -26.05 -1.82 -13.43
CA GLN A 162 -26.19 -1.48 -12.01
C GLN A 162 -24.99 -0.70 -11.48
N VAL A 163 -23.79 -1.04 -11.92
CA VAL A 163 -22.54 -0.36 -11.54
C VAL A 163 -22.49 1.03 -12.18
N ALA A 164 -22.92 1.15 -13.44
CA ALA A 164 -22.99 2.44 -14.13
C ALA A 164 -23.95 3.42 -13.44
N ARG A 165 -25.14 2.97 -13.03
CA ARG A 165 -26.11 3.78 -12.28
C ARG A 165 -25.57 4.20 -10.91
N ARG A 166 -24.96 3.26 -10.19
CA ARG A 166 -24.35 3.55 -8.88
C ARG A 166 -23.25 4.60 -8.98
N ILE A 167 -22.37 4.50 -9.98
CA ILE A 167 -21.29 5.48 -10.18
C ILE A 167 -21.86 6.86 -10.54
N ALA A 168 -22.92 6.92 -11.36
CA ALA A 168 -23.59 8.18 -11.68
C ALA A 168 -24.21 8.84 -10.44
N ASP A 169 -24.86 8.06 -9.59
CA ASP A 169 -25.48 8.54 -8.33
C ASP A 169 -24.43 8.96 -7.28
N GLU A 170 -23.30 8.23 -7.20
CA GLU A 170 -22.17 8.55 -6.31
C GLU A 170 -21.44 9.81 -6.78
N ARG A 171 -21.26 10.00 -8.10
CA ARG A 171 -20.57 11.17 -8.68
C ARG A 171 -21.27 12.48 -8.35
N ALA A 172 -22.59 12.48 -8.24
CA ALA A 172 -23.37 13.66 -7.83
C ALA A 172 -23.10 14.08 -6.36
N ARG A 173 -22.54 13.17 -5.54
CA ARG A 173 -22.26 13.40 -4.11
C ARG A 173 -20.78 13.63 -3.81
N LEU A 174 -19.89 13.41 -4.79
CA LEU A 174 -18.47 13.66 -4.66
C LEU A 174 -18.21 15.18 -4.59
N HIS A 175 -17.92 15.67 -3.39
CA HIS A 175 -17.33 16.99 -3.21
C HIS A 175 -15.81 16.83 -3.22
N PRO A 176 -15.06 17.69 -3.93
CA PRO A 176 -13.60 17.66 -3.85
C PRO A 176 -13.19 17.89 -2.39
N PRO A 177 -12.32 17.04 -1.81
CA PRO A 177 -11.92 17.20 -0.42
C PRO A 177 -11.28 18.58 -0.23
N ALA A 178 -11.65 19.27 0.85
CA ALA A 178 -11.15 20.59 1.22
C ALA A 178 -9.66 20.62 1.63
N PHE A 179 -8.88 19.59 1.23
CA PHE A 179 -7.46 19.43 1.53
C PHE A 179 -6.56 20.23 0.59
N LEU A 180 -7.12 20.91 -0.41
CA LEU A 180 -6.39 21.93 -1.15
C LEU A 180 -6.32 23.20 -0.28
N PRO A 181 -5.13 23.65 0.15
CA PRO A 181 -5.02 24.94 0.82
C PRO A 181 -5.62 26.01 -0.08
N PRO A 182 -6.28 27.05 0.47
CA PRO A 182 -6.80 28.13 -0.36
C PRO A 182 -5.64 28.65 -1.19
N VAL A 183 -5.78 28.60 -2.52
CA VAL A 183 -4.84 29.23 -3.44
C VAL A 183 -4.75 30.67 -2.98
N ARG A 184 -3.61 31.10 -2.43
CA ARG A 184 -3.38 32.49 -2.06
C ARG A 184 -2.49 33.08 -3.12
N VAL A 185 -2.96 34.14 -3.75
CA VAL A 185 -2.16 34.91 -4.71
C VAL A 185 -1.56 36.11 -3.98
N ILE A 186 -0.36 36.52 -4.36
CA ILE A 186 0.27 37.73 -3.81
C ILE A 186 -0.13 38.89 -4.71
N HIS A 187 -0.82 39.89 -4.15
CA HIS A 187 -1.16 41.13 -4.83
C HIS A 187 -0.59 42.29 -4.02
N ALA A 188 0.19 43.16 -4.66
CA ALA A 188 0.84 44.31 -4.02
C ALA A 188 1.61 43.97 -2.73
N GLY A 189 2.27 42.81 -2.67
CA GLY A 189 3.03 42.36 -1.50
C GLY A 189 2.21 41.74 -0.37
N HIS A 190 0.87 41.70 -0.48
CA HIS A 190 -0.02 41.09 0.51
C HIS A 190 -0.61 39.77 0.00
N ARG A 191 -0.79 38.80 0.91
CA ARG A 191 -1.42 37.49 0.59
C ARG A 191 -2.94 37.63 0.62
N VAL A 192 -3.57 37.62 -0.55
CA VAL A 192 -5.03 37.75 -0.71
C VAL A 192 -5.64 36.48 -1.32
N ALA A 193 -6.88 36.18 -0.95
CA ALA A 193 -7.62 35.08 -1.57
C ALA A 193 -8.11 35.52 -2.97
N PRO A 194 -8.06 34.65 -3.99
CA PRO A 194 -8.57 34.95 -5.31
C PRO A 194 -10.08 35.17 -5.20
N ALA A 195 -10.54 36.36 -5.59
CA ALA A 195 -11.94 36.70 -5.59
C ALA A 195 -12.71 35.70 -6.48
N ARG A 196 -13.73 35.07 -5.92
CA ARG A 196 -14.70 34.29 -6.69
C ARG A 196 -15.63 35.32 -7.35
N ALA A 197 -15.96 35.13 -8.62
CA ALA A 197 -16.72 36.07 -9.46
C ALA A 197 -18.18 36.37 -9.01
N ALA A 198 -18.53 36.15 -7.74
CA ALA A 198 -19.86 36.41 -7.18
C ALA A 198 -19.91 37.68 -6.28
N ASP A 199 -18.75 38.24 -5.89
CA ASP A 199 -18.71 39.41 -5.01
C ASP A 199 -18.30 40.67 -5.78
N THR A 200 -19.14 41.12 -6.71
CA THR A 200 -19.14 42.52 -7.14
C THR A 200 -20.03 43.31 -6.20
N PRO A 201 -19.52 44.31 -5.45
CA PRO A 201 -20.38 45.24 -4.74
C PRO A 201 -21.12 46.11 -5.78
N SER A 202 -22.45 46.12 -5.71
CA SER A 202 -23.26 47.15 -6.35
C SER A 202 -22.87 48.50 -5.74
N SER A 203 -22.44 49.42 -6.59
CA SER A 203 -22.52 50.86 -6.30
C SER A 203 -23.98 51.31 -6.23
#